data_AF-A0A1H7XHG3-F1
#
_entry.id   AF-A0A1H7XHG3-F1
#
_cell.length_a   1.000
_cell.length_b   1.000
_cell.length_c   1.000
_cell.angle_alpha   90.00
_cell.angle_beta   90.00
_cell.angle_gamma   90.00
#
_symmetry.space_group_name_H-M   'P 1'
#
loop_
_entity.id
_entity.type
_entity.pdbx_description
1 polymer ?
#
loop_
_entity_poly.entity_id
_entity_poly.type
_entity_poly.pdbx_seq_one_letter_code
_entity_poly.pdbx_strand_id
1 'polypeptide(L)'
;MPWKEHTIMEQKIEFICEWRTGKYTITELCRVFEISRPTAYKIIARFENEGYEGLRELSRKPRSPHPNATNEKVLDRILKLK
;
A
#
# COMPACT_ATOMS: atom_id res chain seq x y z
N MET A 1 18.12 20.39 -8.63
CA MET A 1 18.40 19.40 -7.56
C MET A 1 17.31 18.37 -7.62
N PRO A 2 17.57 17.13 -8.09
CA PRO A 2 16.51 16.14 -8.18
C PRO A 2 16.26 15.59 -6.78
N TRP A 3 15.16 16.01 -6.16
CA TRP A 3 14.68 15.42 -4.93
C TRP A 3 14.34 13.95 -5.20
N LYS A 4 14.74 13.05 -4.28
CA LYS A 4 14.24 11.67 -4.30
C LYS A 4 12.78 11.73 -3.88
N GLU A 5 11.88 11.56 -4.84
CA GLU A 5 10.50 11.23 -4.56
C GLU A 5 10.50 9.83 -3.95
N HIS A 6 10.31 9.72 -2.63
CA HIS A 6 10.15 8.43 -1.98
C HIS A 6 8.77 7.90 -2.35
N THR A 7 8.72 6.73 -2.97
CA THR A 7 7.48 5.99 -3.18
C THR A 7 6.87 5.58 -1.84
N ILE A 8 5.55 5.38 -1.81
CA ILE A 8 4.85 4.87 -0.62
C ILE A 8 5.47 3.54 -0.14
N MET A 9 5.96 2.73 -1.07
CA MET A 9 6.63 1.46 -0.76
C MET A 9 7.93 1.70 -0.01
N GLU A 10 8.78 2.62 -0.48
CA GLU A 10 10.06 2.95 0.17
C GLU A 10 9.84 3.48 1.58
N GLN A 11 8.85 4.37 1.78
CA GLN A 11 8.50 4.88 3.11
C GLN A 11 8.06 3.76 4.08
N LYS A 12 7.26 2.79 3.60
CA LYS A 12 6.84 1.64 4.42
C LYS A 12 8.01 0.73 4.78
N ILE A 13 8.94 0.51 3.83
CA ILE A 13 10.15 -0.28 4.07
C ILE A 13 11.01 0.39 5.13
N GLU A 14 11.26 1.70 4.99
CA GLU A 14 12.05 2.49 5.94
C GLU A 14 11.42 2.47 7.34
N PHE A 15 10.09 2.66 7.43
CA PHE A 15 9.35 2.53 8.68
C PHE A 15 9.56 1.17 9.36
N ILE A 16 9.47 0.06 8.60
CA ILE A 16 9.69 -1.29 9.12
C ILE A 16 11.15 -1.48 9.57
N CYS A 17 12.12 -0.99 8.81
CA CYS A 17 13.53 -1.04 9.20
C CYS A 17 13.77 -0.33 10.53
N GLU A 18 13.24 0.88 10.70
CA GLU A 18 13.36 1.65 11.94
C GLU A 18 12.63 0.97 13.11
N TRP A 19 11.42 0.46 12.88
CA TRP A 19 10.67 -0.30 13.88
C TRP A 19 11.42 -1.55 14.35
N ARG A 20 12.03 -2.31 13.42
CA ARG A 20 12.79 -3.53 13.75
C ARG A 20 14.05 -3.26 14.56
N THR A 21 14.56 -2.02 14.58
CA THR A 21 15.69 -1.68 15.44
C THR A 21 15.33 -1.74 16.93
N GLY A 22 14.04 -1.62 17.27
CA GLY A 22 13.56 -1.56 18.66
C GLY A 22 13.98 -0.29 19.41
N LYS A 23 14.64 0.67 18.75
CA LYS A 23 15.17 1.89 19.38
C LYS A 23 14.10 2.95 19.64
N TYR A 24 13.02 2.91 18.87
CA TYR A 24 11.96 3.90 18.91
C TYR A 24 10.64 3.26 19.32
N THR A 25 9.86 4.01 20.08
CA THR A 25 8.46 3.66 20.32
C THR A 25 7.65 3.86 19.04
N ILE A 26 6.53 3.14 18.92
CA ILE A 26 5.59 3.32 17.80
C ILE A 26 5.11 4.79 17.71
N THR A 27 4.98 5.47 18.86
CA THR A 27 4.61 6.88 18.93
C THR A 27 5.61 7.80 18.22
N GLU A 28 6.90 7.58 18.46
CA GLU A 28 7.97 8.37 17.85
C GLU A 28 8.04 8.12 16.35
N LEU A 29 7.95 6.85 15.93
CA LEU A 29 7.90 6.50 14.51
C LEU A 29 6.69 7.11 13.80
N CYS A 30 5.51 7.11 14.44
CA CYS A 30 4.32 7.77 13.86
C CYS A 30 4.54 9.26 13.62
N ARG A 31 5.31 9.95 14.48
CA ARG A 31 5.63 11.38 14.30
C ARG A 31 6.64 11.59 13.18
N VAL A 32 7.70 10.77 13.12
CA VAL A 32 8.76 10.88 12.11
C VAL A 32 8.23 10.60 10.71
N PHE A 33 7.38 9.57 10.58
CA PHE A 33 6.82 9.15 9.29
C PHE A 33 5.47 9.82 8.98
N GLU A 34 5.00 10.74 9.82
CA GLU A 34 3.72 11.46 9.67
C GLU A 34 2.49 10.54 9.43
N ILE A 35 2.49 9.37 10.07
CA ILE A 35 1.40 8.39 9.97
C ILE A 35 0.60 8.28 11.27
N SER A 36 -0.67 7.91 11.14
CA SER A 36 -1.49 7.57 12.30
C SER A 36 -1.04 6.25 12.95
N ARG A 37 -1.24 6.11 14.26
CA ARG A 37 -1.00 4.84 14.98
C ARG A 37 -1.73 3.64 14.34
N PRO A 38 -3.03 3.74 13.98
CA PRO A 38 -3.70 2.65 13.27
C PRO A 38 -3.02 2.25 11.96
N THR A 39 -2.45 3.22 11.22
CA THR A 39 -1.68 2.95 10.01
C THR A 39 -0.39 2.18 10.34
N ALA A 40 0.35 2.63 11.36
CA ALA A 40 1.57 1.95 11.82
C ALA A 40 1.29 0.49 12.20
N TYR A 41 0.26 0.23 13.03
CA TYR A 41 -0.10 -1.14 13.40
C TYR A 41 -0.50 -2.00 12.21
N LYS A 42 -1.21 -1.46 11.22
CA LYS A 42 -1.53 -2.19 9.98
C LYS A 42 -0.28 -2.53 9.17
N ILE A 43 0.67 -1.61 9.07
CA ILE A 43 1.93 -1.83 8.36
C ILE A 43 2.73 -2.94 9.04
N ILE A 44 2.87 -2.89 10.37
CA ILE A 44 3.55 -3.91 11.18
C ILE A 44 2.87 -5.27 11.00
N ALA A 45 1.55 -5.34 11.20
CA ALA A 45 0.81 -6.59 11.10
C ALA A 45 0.95 -7.22 9.70
N ARG A 46 0.91 -6.41 8.63
CA ARG A 46 1.13 -6.94 7.27
C ARG A 46 2.54 -7.46 7.07
N PHE A 47 3.54 -6.74 7.59
CA PHE A 47 4.92 -7.19 7.52
C PHE A 47 5.14 -8.49 8.30
N GLU A 48 4.57 -8.63 9.50
CA GLU A 48 4.67 -9.85 10.30
C GLU A 48 4.00 -11.06 9.62
N ASN A 49 2.90 -10.85 8.90
CA ASN A 49 2.17 -11.92 8.23
C ASN A 49 2.74 -12.30 6.85
N GLU A 50 3.18 -11.32 6.05
CA GLU A 50 3.48 -11.50 4.62
C GLU A 50 4.91 -11.01 4.24
N GLY A 51 5.70 -10.54 5.21
CA GLY A 51 7.00 -9.94 4.96
C GLY A 51 6.90 -8.62 4.16
N TYR A 52 7.95 -8.31 3.40
CA TYR A 52 7.99 -7.09 2.57
C TYR A 52 6.92 -7.08 1.47
N GLU A 53 6.47 -8.26 1.01
CA GLU A 53 5.42 -8.37 0.02
C GLU A 53 4.09 -7.79 0.51
N GLY A 54 3.80 -7.93 1.81
CA GLY A 54 2.63 -7.34 2.46
C GLY A 54 2.60 -5.81 2.51
N LEU A 55 3.72 -5.15 2.20
CA LEU A 55 3.82 -3.69 2.16
C LEU A 55 3.37 -3.10 0.83
N ARG A 56 3.28 -3.92 -0.22
CA ARG A 56 2.82 -3.48 -1.55
C ARG A 56 1.43 -2.87 -1.47
N GLU A 57 1.17 -1.89 -2.32
CA GLU A 57 -0.17 -1.30 -2.42
C GLU A 57 -1.15 -2.37 -2.91
N LEU A 58 -2.20 -2.60 -2.11
CA LEU A 58 -3.31 -3.45 -2.53
C LEU A 58 -4.22 -2.66 -3.46
N SER A 59 -4.77 -3.35 -4.46
CA SER A 59 -5.78 -2.77 -5.34
C SER A 59 -6.95 -2.21 -4.53
N ARG A 60 -7.30 -0.96 -4.80
CA ARG A 60 -8.50 -0.29 -4.22
C ARG A 60 -9.77 -0.62 -4.99
N LYS A 61 -9.68 -1.49 -6.01
CA LYS A 61 -10.83 -1.87 -6.83
C LYS A 61 -11.84 -2.67 -5.96
N PRO A 62 -13.14 -2.32 -6.00
CA PRO A 62 -14.17 -3.16 -5.41
C PRO A 62 -14.06 -4.60 -5.93
N ARG A 63 -14.20 -5.58 -5.03
CA ARG A 63 -14.19 -7.00 -5.40
C ARG A 63 -15.40 -7.37 -6.26
N SER A 64 -16.52 -6.67 -6.08
CA SER A 64 -17.72 -6.84 -6.90
C SER A 64 -17.69 -5.94 -8.14
N PRO A 65 -18.31 -6.38 -9.25
CA PRO A 65 -18.61 -5.50 -10.36
C PRO A 65 -19.41 -4.30 -9.87
N HIS A 66 -19.00 -3.10 -10.28
CA HIS A 66 -19.80 -1.90 -10.05
C HIS A 66 -21.16 -2.07 -10.75
N PRO A 67 -22.29 -1.56 -10.20
CA PRO A 67 -23.60 -1.67 -10.85
C PRO A 67 -23.61 -1.12 -12.29
N ASN A 68 -22.78 -0.11 -12.57
CA ASN A 68 -22.59 0.46 -13.90
C ASN A 68 -21.43 -0.17 -14.69
N ALA A 69 -20.98 -1.38 -14.33
CA ALA A 69 -19.96 -2.07 -15.09
C ALA A 69 -20.47 -2.40 -16.49
N THR A 70 -19.68 -2.03 -17.51
CA THR A 70 -20.00 -2.31 -18.91
C THR A 70 -20.15 -3.81 -19.14
N ASN A 71 -21.22 -4.20 -19.85
CA ASN A 71 -21.51 -5.60 -20.16
C ASN A 71 -20.35 -6.25 -20.94
N GLU A 72 -19.98 -7.48 -20.56
CA GLU A 72 -18.88 -8.24 -21.17
C GLU A 72 -19.01 -8.36 -22.70
N LYS A 73 -20.23 -8.45 -23.24
CA LYS A 73 -20.48 -8.51 -24.69
C LYS A 73 -20.03 -7.26 -25.43
N VAL A 74 -20.11 -6.09 -24.79
CA VAL A 74 -19.67 -4.82 -25.38
C VAL A 74 -18.14 -4.75 -25.38
N LEU A 75 -17.50 -5.19 -24.29
CA LEU A 75 -16.04 -5.26 -24.17
C LEU A 75 -15.44 -6.20 -25.22
N ASP A 76 -16.01 -7.39 -25.40
CA ASP A 76 -15.54 -8.37 -26.40
C ASP A 76 -15.63 -7.82 -27.83
N ARG A 77 -16.69 -7.07 -28.15
CA ARG A 77 -16.82 -6.38 -29.43
C ARG A 77 -15.75 -5.30 -29.63
N ILE A 78 -15.46 -4.50 -28.60
CA ILE A 78 -14.40 -3.47 -28.67
C ILE A 78 -13.03 -4.11 -28.89
N LEU A 79 -12.72 -5.20 -28.18
CA LEU A 79 -11.44 -5.89 -28.31
C LEU A 79 -11.23 -6.50 -29.70
N LYS A 80 -12.30 -6.95 -30.36
CA LYS A 80 -12.28 -7.47 -31.74
C LYS A 80 -12.10 -6.41 -32.82
N LEU A 81 -12.21 -5.12 -32.48
CA LEU A 81 -11.95 -4.01 -33.40
C LEU A 81 -10.48 -3.56 -33.40
N LYS A 82 -9.63 -4.21 -32.59
CA LYS A 82 -8.20 -3.91 -32.44
C LYS A 82 -7.35 -4.93 -33.18
#